data_AF-A0A6M2E6V4-F1
#
_entry.id   AF-A0A6M2E6V4-F1
#
_cell.length_a   1.000
_cell.length_b   1.000
_cell.length_c   1.000
_cell.angle_alpha   90.00
_cell.angle_beta   90.00
_cell.angle_gamma   90.00
#
_symmetry.space_group_name_H-M   'P 1'
#
loop_
_entity.id
_entity.type
_entity.pdbx_description
1 polymer ?
#
loop_
_entity_poly.entity_id
_entity_poly.type
_entity_poly.pdbx_seq_one_letter_code
_entity_poly.pdbx_strand_id
1 'polypeptide(L)'
;MALLEKMQQLLCLFLFGALFRVTQNLFAAAEWNTNDYMKKEHSLVKPYQGAGMTIPNWDFLGHTMVTSSYIRLTPDQQSAKGAIWNNMPCRSKNWEMHVHFKVHGSGKDLFGDGFAIWYAKEALELGPVFGSKDKFSGLGIFFRHIC
;
A
#
# COMPACT_ATOMS: atom_id res chain seq x y z
N MET A 1 -16.76 29.22 -56.27
CA MET A 1 -17.49 28.46 -55.23
C MET A 1 -16.71 27.24 -54.74
N ALA A 2 -16.21 26.35 -55.61
CA ALA A 2 -15.44 25.16 -55.20
C ALA A 2 -14.16 25.43 -54.37
N LEU A 3 -13.45 26.54 -54.62
CA LEU A 3 -12.24 26.90 -53.85
C LEU A 3 -12.55 27.24 -52.38
N LEU A 4 -13.70 27.88 -52.14
CA LEU A 4 -14.13 28.27 -50.79
C LEU A 4 -14.50 27.04 -49.95
N GLU A 5 -15.20 26.08 -50.54
CA GLU A 5 -15.56 24.81 -49.88
C GLU A 5 -14.33 23.96 -49.54
N LYS A 6 -13.36 23.88 -50.46
CA LYS A 6 -12.07 23.20 -50.23
C LYS A 6 -11.30 23.82 -49.08
N MET A 7 -11.29 25.15 -49.00
CA MET A 7 -10.60 25.89 -47.95
C MET A 7 -11.29 25.72 -46.59
N GLN A 8 -12.62 25.68 -46.58
CA GLN A 8 -13.43 25.44 -45.38
C GLN A 8 -13.26 24.00 -44.85
N GLN A 9 -13.19 23.01 -45.74
CA GLN A 9 -12.87 21.61 -45.38
C GLN A 9 -11.47 21.48 -44.76
N LEU A 10 -10.46 22.13 -45.33
CA LEU A 10 -9.11 22.15 -44.75
C LEU A 10 -9.14 22.76 -43.35
N LEU A 11 -9.82 23.90 -43.17
CA LEU A 11 -9.91 24.58 -41.89
C LEU A 11 -10.57 23.67 -40.83
N CYS A 12 -11.65 22.98 -41.18
CA CYS A 12 -12.33 22.02 -40.29
C CYS A 12 -11.42 20.85 -39.89
N LEU A 13 -10.63 20.31 -40.81
CA LEU A 13 -9.68 19.22 -40.51
C LEU A 13 -8.56 19.69 -39.57
N PHE A 14 -8.04 20.90 -39.78
CA PHE A 14 -7.04 21.49 -38.88
C PHE A 14 -7.60 21.74 -37.48
N LEU A 15 -8.81 22.29 -37.37
CA LEU A 15 -9.46 22.53 -36.08
C LEU A 15 -9.76 21.22 -35.34
N PHE A 16 -10.22 20.18 -36.03
CA PHE A 16 -10.46 18.87 -35.43
C PHE A 16 -9.16 18.22 -34.95
N GLY A 17 -8.09 18.30 -35.75
CA GLY A 17 -6.77 17.81 -35.35
C GLY A 17 -6.18 18.58 -34.16
N ALA A 18 -6.40 19.89 -34.09
CA ALA A 18 -5.97 20.71 -32.96
C ALA A 18 -6.75 20.35 -31.68
N LEU A 19 -8.09 20.24 -31.77
CA LEU A 19 -8.95 19.79 -30.67
C LEU A 19 -8.55 18.41 -30.16
N PHE A 20 -8.30 17.45 -31.06
CA PHE A 20 -7.87 16.11 -30.69
C PHE A 20 -6.52 16.09 -29.96
N ARG A 21 -5.56 16.93 -30.37
CA ARG A 21 -4.28 17.06 -29.66
C ARG A 21 -4.43 17.71 -28.29
N VAL A 22 -5.31 18.72 -28.17
CA VAL A 22 -5.59 19.39 -26.90
C VAL A 22 -6.25 18.42 -25.91
N THR A 23 -7.22 17.61 -26.35
CA THR A 23 -7.87 16.62 -25.48
C THR A 23 -6.89 15.52 -25.06
N GLN A 24 -6.02 15.04 -25.95
CA GLN A 24 -4.98 14.07 -25.59
C GLN A 24 -4.01 14.62 -24.53
N ASN A 25 -3.60 15.88 -24.63
CA ASN A 25 -2.75 16.51 -23.62
C ASN A 25 -3.46 16.74 -22.28
N LEU A 26 -4.76 17.09 -22.30
CA LEU A 26 -5.54 17.26 -21.07
C LEU A 26 -5.68 15.94 -20.29
N PHE A 27 -5.89 14.82 -20.99
CA PHE A 27 -5.96 13.49 -20.38
C PHE A 27 -4.60 13.02 -19.84
N ALA A 28 -3.50 13.34 -20.53
CA ALA A 28 -2.16 13.01 -20.04
C ALA A 28 -1.76 13.84 -18.79
N ALA A 29 -2.22 15.09 -18.69
CA ALA A 29 -2.01 15.93 -17.50
C ALA A 29 -2.90 15.54 -16.30
N ALA A 30 -3.90 14.70 -16.50
CA ALA A 30 -4.77 14.16 -15.45
C ALA A 30 -4.27 12.82 -14.90
N GLU A 31 -2.95 12.59 -14.91
CA GLU A 31 -2.34 11.51 -14.16
C GLU A 31 -2.53 11.80 -12.66
N TRP A 32 -3.34 10.98 -11.99
CA TRP A 32 -3.67 11.13 -10.58
C TRP A 32 -2.39 11.11 -9.73
N ASN A 33 -2.03 12.25 -9.14
CA ASN A 33 -0.89 12.34 -8.24
C ASN A 33 -1.26 11.81 -6.85
N THR A 34 -1.14 10.50 -6.64
CA THR A 34 -1.43 9.82 -5.37
C THR A 34 -0.54 10.27 -4.21
N ASN A 35 0.60 10.93 -4.50
CA ASN A 35 1.53 11.39 -3.46
C ASN A 35 0.95 12.51 -2.58
N ASP A 36 0.04 13.34 -3.11
CA ASP A 36 -0.57 14.44 -2.33
C ASP A 36 -1.51 13.94 -1.23
N TYR A 37 -1.96 12.68 -1.30
CA TYR A 37 -2.88 12.09 -0.33
C TYR A 37 -2.21 11.13 0.67
N MET A 38 -0.91 10.86 0.50
CA MET A 38 -0.18 9.92 1.35
C MET A 38 -0.09 10.45 2.79
N LYS A 39 -0.64 9.70 3.74
CA LYS A 39 -0.56 9.99 5.18
C LYS A 39 0.73 9.43 5.77
N LYS A 40 1.74 10.29 5.95
CA LYS A 40 3.06 9.91 6.48
C LYS A 40 2.96 9.22 7.83
N GLU A 41 2.07 9.69 8.69
CA GLU A 41 1.81 9.16 10.02
C GLU A 41 1.29 7.72 10.02
N HIS A 42 0.69 7.26 8.91
CA HIS A 42 0.17 5.90 8.72
C HIS A 42 0.95 5.11 7.65
N SER A 43 2.15 5.57 7.29
CA SER A 43 2.95 4.95 6.23
C SER A 43 4.25 4.37 6.76
N LEU A 44 4.72 3.30 6.13
CA LEU A 44 6.05 2.70 6.33
C LEU A 44 6.81 2.79 5.01
N VAL A 45 7.77 3.72 4.91
CA VAL A 45 8.59 3.93 3.72
C VAL A 45 10.07 3.86 4.08
N LYS A 46 10.88 3.30 3.17
CA LYS A 46 12.34 3.20 3.35
C LYS A 46 12.98 4.60 3.40
N PRO A 47 14.07 4.78 4.16
CA PRO A 47 14.68 3.81 5.08
C PRO A 47 13.89 3.68 6.38
N TYR A 48 13.70 2.44 6.86
CA TYR A 48 12.93 2.18 8.09
C TYR A 48 13.73 2.39 9.38
N GLN A 49 15.03 2.63 9.30
CA GLN A 49 15.84 3.02 10.46
C GLN A 49 16.14 4.51 10.33
N GLY A 50 15.61 5.32 11.25
CA GLY A 50 16.01 6.71 11.43
C GLY A 50 17.35 6.80 12.18
N ALA A 51 17.68 7.97 12.74
CA ALA A 51 18.85 8.18 13.60
C ALA A 51 18.76 7.47 14.99
N GLY A 52 18.06 6.32 15.06
CA GLY A 52 17.79 5.52 16.24
C GLY A 52 17.09 4.20 15.89
N MET A 53 16.79 3.38 16.91
CA MET A 53 16.15 2.05 16.73
C MET A 53 14.62 2.10 16.57
N THR A 54 14.00 3.27 16.49
CA THR A 54 12.54 3.43 16.51
C THR A 54 12.00 4.05 15.21
N ILE A 55 10.82 3.59 14.77
CA ILE A 55 10.08 4.23 13.68
C ILE A 55 8.99 5.11 14.30
N PRO A 56 8.87 6.39 13.91
CA PRO A 56 7.82 7.25 14.41
C PRO A 56 6.43 6.64 14.20
N ASN A 57 5.58 6.67 15.23
CA ASN A 57 4.20 6.18 15.22
C ASN A 57 4.01 4.68 15.00
N TRP A 58 5.08 3.88 14.96
CA TRP A 58 4.97 2.45 14.72
C TRP A 58 5.67 1.67 15.83
N ASP A 59 4.91 0.79 16.47
CA ASP A 59 5.38 -0.09 17.52
C ASP A 59 5.43 -1.54 17.02
N PHE A 60 6.41 -2.29 17.52
CA PHE A 60 6.70 -3.65 17.09
C PHE A 60 6.62 -4.61 18.27
N LEU A 61 6.15 -5.82 18.01
CA LEU A 61 5.97 -6.86 19.03
C LEU A 61 6.52 -8.20 18.57
N GLY A 62 6.91 -9.02 19.53
CA GLY A 62 7.35 -10.40 19.30
C GLY A 62 8.66 -10.46 18.52
N HIS A 63 8.67 -11.26 17.45
CA HIS A 63 9.86 -11.57 16.65
C HIS A 63 10.11 -10.55 15.53
N THR A 64 9.36 -9.45 15.49
CA THR A 64 9.50 -8.43 14.46
C THR A 64 10.89 -7.81 14.50
N MET A 65 11.56 -7.76 13.35
CA MET A 65 12.89 -7.19 13.17
C MET A 65 12.85 -6.10 12.12
N VAL A 66 13.44 -4.95 12.45
CA VAL A 66 13.52 -3.79 11.56
C VAL A 66 14.93 -3.67 11.01
N THR A 67 15.05 -3.54 9.69
CA THR A 67 16.29 -3.21 8.99
C THR A 67 16.09 -1.93 8.18
N SER A 68 17.16 -1.34 7.66
CA SER A 68 17.05 -0.16 6.76
C SER A 68 16.22 -0.43 5.50
N SER A 69 16.16 -1.68 5.04
CA SER A 69 15.61 -2.04 3.72
C SER A 69 14.29 -2.81 3.75
N TYR A 70 13.98 -3.51 4.84
CA TYR A 70 12.73 -4.24 5.05
C TYR A 70 12.41 -4.41 6.55
N ILE A 71 11.15 -4.66 6.84
CA ILE A 71 10.66 -5.08 8.16
C ILE A 71 10.23 -6.53 8.02
N ARG A 72 10.78 -7.41 8.88
CA ARG A 72 10.45 -8.83 8.92
C ARG A 72 9.59 -9.10 10.14
N LEU A 73 8.36 -9.59 9.95
CA LEU A 73 7.45 -9.94 11.05
C LEU A 73 7.91 -11.21 11.76
N THR A 74 8.25 -12.25 11.01
CA THR A 74 8.68 -13.55 11.57
C THR A 74 9.88 -14.10 10.79
N PRO A 75 10.83 -14.77 11.47
CA PRO A 75 11.81 -15.62 10.80
C PRO A 75 11.15 -16.91 10.29
N ASP A 76 11.85 -17.64 9.43
CA ASP A 76 11.49 -19.01 9.01
C ASP A 76 11.79 -20.01 10.14
N GLN A 77 11.07 -19.87 11.24
CA GLN A 77 11.16 -20.68 12.45
C GLN A 77 9.76 -21.00 12.96
N GLN A 78 9.61 -22.18 13.55
CA GLN A 78 8.34 -22.59 14.14
C GLN A 78 7.95 -21.70 15.32
N SER A 79 6.64 -21.54 15.53
CA SER A 79 6.07 -20.81 16.66
C SER A 79 6.48 -19.33 16.76
N ALA A 80 7.00 -18.76 15.69
CA ALA A 80 7.32 -17.34 15.63
C ALA A 80 6.05 -16.52 15.44
N LYS A 81 5.93 -15.46 16.25
CA LYS A 81 4.87 -14.45 16.14
C LYS A 81 5.49 -13.08 16.20
N GLY A 82 5.11 -12.22 15.27
CA GLY A 82 5.50 -10.82 15.27
C GLY A 82 4.35 -9.97 14.75
N ALA A 83 4.28 -8.76 15.25
CA ALA A 83 3.32 -7.77 14.80
C ALA A 83 3.99 -6.40 14.72
N ILE A 84 3.37 -5.54 13.93
CA ILE A 84 3.69 -4.13 13.83
C ILE A 84 2.37 -3.37 13.80
N TRP A 85 2.27 -2.31 14.59
CA TRP A 85 1.05 -1.53 14.75
C TRP A 85 1.35 -0.04 14.65
N ASN A 86 0.43 0.68 14.03
CA ASN A 86 0.47 2.13 14.03
C ASN A 86 -0.21 2.65 15.30
N ASN A 87 0.45 3.56 16.01
CA ASN A 87 -0.03 4.14 17.27
C ASN A 87 -0.99 5.31 17.04
N MET A 88 -1.08 5.81 15.80
CA MET A 88 -1.95 6.91 15.45
C MET A 88 -3.28 6.36 14.90
N PRO A 89 -4.44 6.78 15.46
CA PRO A 89 -5.73 6.32 14.96
C PRO A 89 -6.02 6.93 13.58
N CYS A 90 -6.37 6.10 12.61
CA CYS A 90 -6.81 6.56 11.30
C CYS A 90 -8.26 7.09 11.40
N ARG A 91 -8.43 8.40 11.18
CA ARG A 91 -9.75 9.09 11.21
C ARG A 91 -10.33 9.34 9.81
N SER A 92 -9.64 8.89 8.78
CA SER A 92 -10.07 9.06 7.39
C SER A 92 -11.30 8.20 7.11
N LYS A 93 -12.36 8.82 6.58
CA LYS A 93 -13.60 8.11 6.21
C LYS A 93 -13.37 7.12 5.06
N ASN A 94 -12.59 7.55 4.07
CA ASN A 94 -12.16 6.75 2.93
C ASN A 94 -10.64 6.67 2.97
N TRP A 95 -10.10 5.49 2.76
CA TRP A 95 -8.67 5.25 2.77
C TRP A 95 -8.31 4.17 1.76
N GLU A 96 -7.06 4.24 1.29
CA GLU A 96 -6.44 3.25 0.42
C GLU A 96 -5.10 2.89 1.04
N MET A 97 -4.76 1.60 1.03
CA MET A 97 -3.51 1.11 1.60
C MET A 97 -2.78 0.27 0.55
N HIS A 98 -1.56 0.67 0.23
CA HIS A 98 -0.67 -0.10 -0.63
C HIS A 98 0.33 -0.86 0.24
N VAL A 99 0.37 -2.18 0.10
CA VAL A 99 1.25 -3.04 0.90
C VAL A 99 2.17 -3.83 -0.01
N HIS A 100 3.46 -3.53 0.11
CA HIS A 100 4.52 -4.26 -0.55
C HIS A 100 5.05 -5.30 0.44
N PHE A 101 4.72 -6.57 0.21
CA PHE A 101 5.12 -7.68 1.08
C PHE A 101 5.82 -8.78 0.30
N LYS A 102 6.57 -9.62 1.02
CA LYS A 102 7.18 -10.84 0.50
C LYS A 102 7.05 -11.93 1.55
N VAL A 103 6.49 -13.06 1.16
CA VAL A 103 6.50 -14.29 1.97
C VAL A 103 7.44 -15.27 1.28
N HIS A 104 8.40 -15.83 2.02
CA HIS A 104 9.32 -16.83 1.52
C HIS A 104 9.77 -17.75 2.67
N GLY A 105 10.08 -19.00 2.34
CA GLY A 105 10.57 -20.00 3.27
C GLY A 105 11.44 -21.03 2.56
N SER A 106 12.24 -21.76 3.34
CA SER A 106 13.16 -22.80 2.86
C SER A 106 12.57 -24.22 2.90
N GLY A 107 11.39 -24.38 3.53
CA GLY A 107 10.66 -25.65 3.58
C GLY A 107 10.24 -26.15 2.20
N LYS A 108 10.11 -27.47 2.05
CA LYS A 108 9.73 -28.11 0.78
C LYS A 108 8.22 -28.19 0.56
N ASP A 109 7.45 -28.57 1.59
CA ASP A 109 6.04 -28.96 1.41
C ASP A 109 5.07 -28.39 2.47
N LEU A 110 5.56 -27.84 3.58
CA LEU A 110 4.73 -27.28 4.66
C LEU A 110 5.20 -25.87 4.98
N PHE A 111 4.38 -24.87 4.63
CA PHE A 111 4.60 -23.48 4.97
C PHE A 111 3.59 -23.03 6.03
N GLY A 112 4.07 -22.21 6.96
CA GLY A 112 3.28 -21.74 8.10
C GLY A 112 2.32 -20.61 7.74
N ASP A 113 1.30 -20.49 8.59
CA ASP A 113 0.01 -19.79 8.50
C ASP A 113 -0.15 -18.66 7.48
N GLY A 114 0.78 -17.70 7.45
CA GLY A 114 0.71 -16.50 6.62
C GLY A 114 0.78 -15.21 7.44
N PHE A 115 0.12 -14.15 7.00
CA PHE A 115 0.08 -12.87 7.72
C PHE A 115 -1.29 -12.19 7.58
N ALA A 116 -1.51 -11.14 8.36
CA ALA A 116 -2.74 -10.35 8.31
C ALA A 116 -2.47 -8.85 8.28
N ILE A 117 -3.37 -8.11 7.64
CA ILE A 117 -3.45 -6.65 7.72
C ILE A 117 -4.64 -6.30 8.60
N TRP A 118 -4.44 -5.36 9.52
CA TRP A 118 -5.43 -4.99 10.52
C TRP A 118 -5.83 -3.53 10.41
N TYR A 119 -7.12 -3.28 10.44
CA TYR A 119 -7.73 -1.99 10.73
C TYR A 119 -8.67 -2.21 11.92
N ALA A 120 -8.12 -2.14 13.13
CA ALA A 120 -8.81 -2.53 14.35
C ALA A 120 -8.79 -1.42 15.40
N LYS A 121 -9.78 -1.44 16.30
CA LYS A 121 -9.90 -0.52 17.42
C LYS A 121 -8.81 -0.76 18.47
N GLU A 122 -8.50 -2.03 18.70
CA GLU A 122 -7.45 -2.44 19.62
C GLU A 122 -6.19 -2.80 18.84
N ALA A 123 -5.03 -2.40 19.35
CA ALA A 123 -3.72 -2.63 18.77
C ALA A 123 -2.79 -3.14 19.86
N LEU A 124 -1.60 -3.60 19.45
CA LEU A 124 -0.52 -3.98 20.35
C LEU A 124 -0.78 -5.17 21.30
N GLU A 125 -1.70 -6.06 20.92
CA GLU A 125 -1.94 -7.32 21.62
C GLU A 125 -1.54 -8.50 20.74
N LEU A 126 -0.54 -9.27 21.20
CA LEU A 126 -0.17 -10.54 20.56
C LEU A 126 -1.22 -11.62 20.87
N GLY A 127 -1.47 -12.49 19.91
CA GLY A 127 -2.44 -13.58 20.11
C GLY A 127 -2.31 -14.71 19.09
N PRO A 128 -3.32 -15.59 19.00
CA PRO A 128 -3.29 -16.75 18.13
C PRO A 128 -3.62 -16.44 16.67
N VAL A 129 -4.18 -15.28 16.35
CA VAL A 129 -4.67 -14.97 14.99
C VAL A 129 -3.62 -14.16 14.25
N PHE A 130 -2.75 -14.84 13.50
CA PHE A 130 -1.69 -14.21 12.67
C PHE A 130 -0.84 -13.17 13.44
N GLY A 131 -0.54 -13.46 14.71
CA GLY A 131 0.22 -12.56 15.58
C GLY A 131 -0.61 -11.51 16.32
N SER A 132 -1.94 -11.49 16.20
CA SER A 132 -2.83 -10.62 16.98
C SER A 132 -3.88 -11.40 17.78
N LYS A 133 -4.60 -10.68 18.65
CA LYS A 133 -5.69 -11.20 19.47
C LYS A 133 -6.84 -11.75 18.62
N ASP A 134 -7.58 -12.70 19.19
CA ASP A 134 -8.70 -13.36 18.52
C ASP A 134 -9.94 -12.45 18.43
N LYS A 135 -10.41 -11.91 19.55
CA LYS A 135 -11.60 -11.05 19.61
C LYS A 135 -11.23 -9.59 19.40
N PHE A 136 -11.28 -9.13 18.15
CA PHE A 136 -11.01 -7.74 17.75
C PHE A 136 -12.25 -7.04 17.19
N SER A 137 -12.27 -5.71 17.28
CA SER A 137 -13.30 -4.87 16.65
C SER A 137 -12.72 -4.13 15.46
N GLY A 138 -13.14 -4.46 14.24
CA GLY A 138 -12.69 -3.79 13.02
C GLY A 138 -12.64 -4.72 11.82
N LEU A 139 -11.64 -4.52 10.95
CA LEU A 139 -11.39 -5.28 9.75
C LEU A 139 -10.04 -6.01 9.86
N GLY A 140 -10.06 -7.31 9.56
CA GLY A 140 -8.86 -8.13 9.39
C GLY A 140 -8.84 -8.71 7.98
N ILE A 141 -7.73 -8.52 7.26
CA ILE A 141 -7.51 -9.09 5.93
C ILE A 141 -6.43 -10.17 6.08
N PHE A 142 -6.81 -11.42 5.84
CA PHE A 142 -5.95 -12.58 6.09
C PHE A 142 -5.36 -13.10 4.79
N PHE A 143 -4.03 -13.15 4.75
CA PHE A 143 -3.26 -13.78 3.69
C PHE A 143 -2.76 -15.11 4.22
N ARG A 144 -3.58 -16.15 4.04
CA ARG A 144 -3.15 -17.51 4.30
C ARG A 144 -2.33 -17.98 3.10
N HIS A 145 -1.08 -18.38 3.37
CA HIS A 145 -0.33 -19.10 2.34
C HIS A 145 -0.88 -20.53 2.29
N ILE A 146 -1.71 -20.81 1.29
CA ILE A 146 -2.06 -22.18 0.93
C ILE A 146 -1.16 -22.54 -0.24
N CYS A 147 -0.27 -23.50 -0.02
CA CYS A 147 0.20 -24.34 -1.12
C CYS A 147 -0.77 -25.51 -1.20
#